data_AF-A0A2A4KKQ1-F1
#
_entry.id   AF-A0A2A4KKQ1-F1
#
_cell.length_a   1.000
_cell.length_b   1.000
_cell.length_c   1.000
_cell.angle_alpha   90.00
_cell.angle_beta   90.00
_cell.angle_gamma   90.00
#
_symmetry.space_group_name_H-M   'P 1'
#
loop_
_entity.id
_entity.type
_entity.pdbx_description
1 polymer ?
#
loop_
_entity_poly.entity_id
_entity_poly.type
_entity_poly.pdbx_seq_one_letter_code
_entity_poly.pdbx_strand_id
1 'polypeptide(L)'
;MPLAAWLSVAGLIALLVGLVLVLNARRMHGRLSAAPWTACVARSTISAMTGAPRLVLRDPRTGDLVCLGAVVAQANARLAETGWDGILWWCGDPVRGGVASRPGGEGLFWARPETGAKGSRLIEWARETGIDGRPDPERIPGQRPQAGPGTAEHRAPAAVPRRRPCWRWVLLVGCAVLGLGIAASLAAMDDPKAELTVISESADGDCTVRWADPWSGERREGPFRCDPDRAPILHDREVGWVVSYGPWKGDLYNADWEGTPANEVNDVVFLAGVLLILGSLIGGAIRVVRRMRDRRSFAHRPAHASLVTPPRPRVSLVKGAPAEQGPDLSCAVMSAAAERRAPHVTEPLPPLPPGALERPWWRIGPLLELSATLGTLRSLAVSLAATALWLWLDEPAPLLVGGLAACNAVRLGYRALRHGIPNVRGLVRATRHPGPVRKRYALLRSHDDTMVLIFFPLDGGPEAQAESSLEVFPPGTSRKPWRGLPAPTGVAELYGDADGTPTTDGGRTGALPDDAERPLLVPWIDGRPLWPLHGYDAVRPEDVRDREYFAGLLS
;
A
#
# COMPACT_ATOMS: atom_id res chain seq x y z
N MET A 1 -34.70 1.73 -7.07
CA MET A 1 -34.31 0.53 -7.86
C MET A 1 -33.07 0.64 -8.77
N PRO A 2 -32.61 1.78 -9.34
CA PRO A 2 -31.51 1.72 -10.32
C PRO A 2 -30.13 1.41 -9.71
N LEU A 3 -29.85 1.88 -8.48
CA LEU A 3 -28.50 1.83 -7.88
C LEU A 3 -28.00 0.39 -7.61
N ALA A 4 -28.84 -0.51 -7.11
CA ALA A 4 -28.46 -1.90 -6.82
C ALA A 4 -28.14 -2.70 -8.10
N ALA A 5 -28.90 -2.49 -9.17
CA ALA A 5 -28.63 -3.09 -10.48
C ALA A 5 -27.30 -2.59 -11.05
N TRP A 6 -27.02 -1.28 -10.96
CA TRP A 6 -25.74 -0.69 -11.40
C TRP A 6 -24.54 -1.24 -10.61
N LEU A 7 -24.68 -1.41 -9.29
CA LEU A 7 -23.63 -1.99 -8.43
C LEU A 7 -23.35 -3.46 -8.79
N SER A 8 -24.39 -4.23 -9.10
CA SER A 8 -24.24 -5.63 -9.52
C SER A 8 -23.53 -5.77 -10.87
N VAL A 9 -23.92 -4.95 -11.86
CA VAL A 9 -23.25 -4.89 -13.17
C VAL A 9 -21.79 -4.45 -13.02
N ALA A 10 -21.51 -3.43 -12.21
CA ALA A 10 -20.14 -2.98 -11.94
C ALA A 10 -19.29 -4.07 -11.27
N GLY A 11 -19.86 -4.80 -10.30
CA GLY A 11 -19.21 -5.95 -9.65
C GLY A 11 -18.87 -7.06 -10.64
N LEU A 12 -19.79 -7.41 -11.54
CA LEU A 12 -19.56 -8.42 -12.57
C LEU A 12 -18.45 -8.00 -13.56
N ILE A 13 -18.47 -6.75 -14.02
CA ILE A 13 -17.43 -6.21 -14.90
C ILE A 13 -16.06 -6.25 -14.21
N ALA A 14 -15.98 -5.83 -12.94
CA ALA A 14 -14.73 -5.89 -12.17
C ALA A 14 -14.21 -7.32 -12.00
N LEU A 15 -15.10 -8.30 -11.79
CA LEU A 15 -14.76 -9.71 -11.69
C LEU A 15 -14.20 -10.25 -13.00
N LEU A 16 -14.84 -9.95 -14.15
CA LEU A 16 -14.37 -10.36 -15.47
C LEU A 16 -13.01 -9.75 -15.80
N VAL A 17 -12.80 -8.46 -15.52
CA VAL A 17 -11.50 -7.78 -15.69
C VAL A 17 -10.43 -8.44 -14.80
N GLY A 18 -10.75 -8.72 -13.53
CA GLY A 18 -9.86 -9.39 -12.60
C GLY A 18 -9.44 -10.79 -13.08
N LEU A 19 -10.39 -11.57 -13.61
CA LEU A 19 -10.14 -12.91 -14.15
C LEU A 19 -9.21 -12.85 -15.37
N VAL A 20 -9.45 -11.93 -16.31
CA VAL A 20 -8.60 -11.72 -17.49
C VAL A 20 -7.16 -11.35 -17.08
N LEU A 21 -6.99 -10.48 -16.10
CA LEU A 21 -5.66 -10.10 -15.59
C LEU A 21 -4.93 -11.29 -14.95
N VAL A 22 -5.62 -12.16 -14.20
CA VAL A 22 -5.02 -13.35 -13.59
C VAL A 22 -4.61 -14.37 -14.66
N LEU A 23 -5.45 -14.59 -15.67
CA LEU A 23 -5.14 -15.49 -16.78
C LEU A 23 -3.93 -14.97 -17.59
N ASN A 24 -3.86 -13.67 -17.86
CA ASN A 24 -2.71 -13.05 -18.52
C ASN A 24 -1.44 -13.18 -17.67
N ALA A 25 -1.50 -12.93 -16.36
CA ALA A 25 -0.35 -13.10 -15.48
C ALA A 25 0.16 -14.56 -15.44
N ARG A 26 -0.75 -15.55 -15.43
CA ARG A 26 -0.38 -16.97 -15.52
C ARG A 26 0.28 -17.31 -16.86
N ARG A 27 -0.25 -16.78 -17.97
CA ARG A 27 0.33 -16.94 -19.31
C ARG A 27 1.73 -16.34 -19.41
N MET A 28 1.91 -15.10 -18.93
CA MET A 28 3.21 -14.45 -18.86
C MET A 28 4.20 -15.29 -18.04
N HIS A 29 3.78 -15.75 -16.86
CA HIS A 29 4.66 -16.55 -16.00
C HIS A 29 5.10 -17.86 -16.66
N GLY A 30 4.17 -18.60 -17.26
CA GLY A 30 4.50 -19.85 -17.96
C GLY A 30 5.45 -19.63 -19.15
N ARG A 31 5.37 -18.48 -19.84
CA ARG A 31 6.32 -18.13 -20.91
C ARG A 31 7.69 -17.74 -20.40
N LEU A 32 7.74 -16.90 -19.37
CA LEU A 32 8.99 -16.49 -18.73
C LEU A 32 9.78 -17.66 -18.16
N SER A 33 9.11 -18.76 -17.79
CA SER A 33 9.79 -19.98 -17.32
C SER A 33 10.22 -20.93 -18.45
N ALA A 34 9.63 -20.81 -19.64
CA ALA A 34 9.77 -21.82 -20.70
C ALA A 34 10.67 -21.38 -21.86
N ALA A 35 10.79 -20.08 -22.11
CA ALA A 35 11.55 -19.55 -23.24
C ALA A 35 12.74 -18.72 -22.78
N PRO A 36 13.90 -18.81 -23.47
CA PRO A 36 15.01 -17.90 -23.22
C PRO A 36 14.64 -16.48 -23.61
N TRP A 37 15.34 -15.51 -23.02
CA TRP A 37 15.27 -14.11 -23.45
C TRP A 37 16.16 -13.89 -24.66
N THR A 38 15.63 -13.25 -25.69
CA THR A 38 16.33 -12.88 -26.92
C THR A 38 16.28 -11.36 -27.09
N ALA A 39 17.40 -10.74 -27.43
CA ALA A 39 17.43 -9.31 -27.75
C ALA A 39 17.03 -9.12 -29.22
N CYS A 40 15.88 -8.49 -29.47
CA CYS A 40 15.35 -8.25 -30.80
C CYS A 40 15.40 -6.76 -31.15
N VAL A 41 15.61 -6.45 -32.43
CA VAL A 41 15.41 -5.08 -32.94
C VAL A 41 13.91 -4.85 -33.07
N ALA A 42 13.42 -3.75 -32.51
CA ALA A 42 12.01 -3.40 -32.47
C ALA A 42 11.73 -2.08 -33.19
N ARG A 43 10.58 -2.06 -33.88
CA ARG A 43 9.90 -0.85 -34.36
C ARG A 43 8.49 -0.83 -33.81
N SER A 44 8.03 0.35 -33.44
CA SER A 44 6.74 0.54 -32.77
C SER A 44 5.89 1.59 -33.46
N THR A 45 4.59 1.35 -33.54
CA THR A 45 3.60 2.33 -34.00
C THR A 45 2.37 2.26 -33.13
N ILE A 46 1.67 3.37 -32.96
CA ILE A 46 0.45 3.43 -32.16
C ILE A 46 -0.75 3.28 -33.10
N SER A 47 -1.66 2.37 -32.79
CA SER A 47 -2.89 2.24 -33.56
C SER A 47 -3.79 3.47 -33.35
N ALA A 48 -4.04 4.25 -34.41
CA ALA A 48 -4.90 5.43 -34.35
C ALA A 48 -6.30 5.18 -33.78
N MET A 49 -6.84 3.96 -33.95
CA MET A 49 -8.20 3.61 -33.52
C MET A 49 -8.29 3.12 -32.08
N THR A 50 -7.23 2.48 -31.56
CA THR A 50 -7.26 1.82 -30.23
C THR A 50 -6.28 2.39 -29.22
N GLY A 51 -5.32 3.21 -29.65
CA GLY A 51 -4.22 3.71 -28.82
C GLY A 51 -3.23 2.63 -28.36
N ALA A 52 -3.45 1.36 -28.74
CA ALA A 52 -2.56 0.26 -28.34
C ALA A 52 -1.29 0.26 -29.20
N PRO A 53 -0.09 0.10 -28.60
CA PRO A 53 1.14 0.03 -29.36
C PRO A 53 1.24 -1.32 -30.08
N ARG A 54 1.68 -1.25 -31.34
CA ARG A 54 2.00 -2.39 -32.19
C ARG A 54 3.50 -2.42 -32.43
N LEU A 55 4.06 -3.61 -32.41
CA LEU A 55 5.49 -3.85 -32.44
C LEU A 55 5.81 -4.80 -33.60
N VAL A 56 6.89 -4.49 -34.30
CA VAL A 56 7.54 -5.42 -35.21
C VAL A 56 8.90 -5.73 -34.63
N LEU A 57 9.14 -7.00 -34.32
CA LEU A 57 10.41 -7.50 -33.83
C LEU A 57 11.14 -8.22 -34.95
N ARG A 58 12.44 -7.96 -35.11
CA ARG A 58 13.33 -8.78 -35.93
C ARG A 58 14.08 -9.75 -35.04
N ASP A 59 13.89 -11.05 -35.29
CA ASP A 59 14.66 -12.09 -34.61
C ASP A 59 16.12 -12.04 -35.09
N PRO A 60 17.11 -11.86 -34.19
CA PRO A 60 18.52 -11.79 -34.59
C PRO A 60 19.05 -13.12 -35.17
N ARG A 61 18.40 -14.25 -34.91
CA ARG A 61 18.88 -15.58 -35.35
C ARG A 61 18.39 -15.95 -36.74
N THR A 62 17.12 -15.67 -37.03
CA THR A 62 16.50 -16.04 -38.31
C THR A 62 16.38 -14.86 -39.28
N GLY A 63 16.41 -13.63 -38.76
CA GLY A 63 16.11 -12.42 -39.53
C GLY A 63 14.61 -12.21 -39.76
N ASP A 64 13.75 -13.10 -39.26
CA ASP A 64 12.31 -13.02 -39.48
C ASP A 64 11.69 -11.84 -38.73
N LEU A 65 10.69 -11.23 -39.36
CA LEU A 65 9.91 -10.13 -38.78
C LEU A 65 8.62 -10.67 -38.17
N VAL A 66 8.41 -10.40 -36.88
CA VAL A 66 7.26 -10.84 -36.11
C VAL A 66 6.43 -9.62 -35.71
N CYS A 67 5.18 -9.58 -36.16
CA CYS A 67 4.23 -8.54 -35.77
C CYS A 67 3.47 -8.92 -34.51
N LEU A 68 3.49 -8.02 -33.53
CA LEU A 68 2.90 -8.21 -32.22
C LEU A 68 2.05 -6.99 -31.84
N GLY A 69 0.82 -7.22 -31.42
CA GLY A 69 -0.02 -6.24 -30.73
C GLY A 69 0.25 -6.32 -29.23
N ALA A 70 0.70 -5.23 -28.62
CA ALA A 70 0.95 -5.23 -27.18
C ALA A 70 -0.38 -5.10 -26.42
N VAL A 71 -0.60 -6.02 -25.47
CA VAL A 71 -1.74 -5.98 -24.57
C VAL A 71 -1.33 -5.18 -23.34
N VAL A 72 -1.39 -3.85 -23.46
CA VAL A 72 -0.97 -2.91 -22.41
C VAL A 72 -2.22 -2.38 -21.70
N ALA A 73 -2.27 -2.51 -20.37
CA ALA A 73 -3.30 -1.82 -19.59
C ALA A 73 -3.08 -0.29 -19.70
N GLN A 74 -4.14 0.52 -19.76
CA GLN A 74 -4.03 1.99 -19.90
C GLN A 74 -3.05 2.64 -18.89
N ALA A 75 -2.94 2.11 -17.67
CA ALA A 75 -1.98 2.59 -16.68
C ALA A 75 -0.50 2.50 -17.11
N ASN A 76 -0.19 1.62 -18.07
CA ASN A 76 1.12 1.43 -18.67
C ASN A 76 1.23 2.07 -20.07
N ALA A 77 0.20 2.77 -20.56
CA ALA A 77 0.25 3.43 -21.87
C ALA A 77 1.32 4.55 -21.91
N ARG A 78 1.59 5.21 -20.78
CA ARG A 78 2.72 6.16 -20.70
C ARG A 78 4.09 5.51 -20.89
N LEU A 79 4.22 4.22 -20.55
CA LEU A 79 5.42 3.48 -20.89
C LEU A 79 5.49 3.31 -22.41
N ALA A 80 4.36 3.15 -23.12
CA ALA A 80 4.23 3.06 -24.58
C ALA A 80 4.60 4.33 -25.34
N GLU A 81 4.34 5.50 -24.77
CA GLU A 81 4.45 6.80 -25.46
C GLU A 81 5.89 7.24 -25.76
N THR A 82 6.91 6.72 -25.04
CA THR A 82 8.30 7.17 -25.21
C THR A 82 9.24 6.02 -25.55
N GLY A 83 9.47 5.74 -26.84
CA GLY A 83 10.64 4.95 -27.27
C GLY A 83 10.51 3.43 -27.12
N TRP A 84 9.75 2.79 -28.00
CA TRP A 84 9.75 1.33 -28.20
C TRP A 84 10.50 0.93 -29.46
N ASP A 85 11.11 1.92 -30.10
CA ASP A 85 12.06 1.74 -31.18
C ASP A 85 13.45 1.50 -30.59
N GLY A 86 14.11 0.43 -31.02
CA GLY A 86 15.46 0.11 -30.56
C GLY A 86 15.61 -1.37 -30.26
N ILE A 87 16.32 -1.72 -29.19
CA ILE A 87 16.50 -3.09 -28.75
C ILE A 87 15.43 -3.40 -27.69
N LEU A 88 14.67 -4.47 -27.86
CA LEU A 88 13.75 -5.01 -26.86
C LEU A 88 14.12 -6.45 -26.52
N TRP A 89 13.98 -6.83 -25.26
CA TRP A 89 14.08 -8.21 -24.84
C TRP A 89 12.75 -8.91 -25.07
N TRP A 90 12.77 -10.05 -25.77
CA TRP A 90 11.61 -10.88 -26.07
C TRP A 90 11.78 -12.27 -25.46
N CYS A 91 10.72 -12.77 -24.84
CA CYS A 91 10.62 -14.12 -24.30
C CYS A 91 9.27 -14.70 -24.72
N GLY A 92 9.27 -15.50 -25.78
CA GLY A 92 8.04 -16.07 -26.29
C GLY A 92 8.15 -16.77 -27.64
N ASP A 93 7.00 -17.07 -28.19
CA ASP A 93 6.82 -17.80 -29.43
C ASP A 93 6.15 -16.87 -30.45
N PRO A 94 6.71 -16.71 -31.67
CA PRO A 94 6.17 -15.81 -32.68
C PRO A 94 4.74 -16.16 -33.10
N VAL A 95 4.31 -17.42 -32.94
CA VAL A 95 2.97 -17.89 -33.33
C VAL A 95 1.96 -17.75 -32.18
N ARG A 96 2.42 -17.85 -30.93
CA ARG A 96 1.53 -17.88 -29.75
C ARG A 96 1.61 -16.63 -28.88
N GLY A 97 2.57 -15.75 -29.13
CA GLY A 97 2.87 -14.56 -28.34
C GLY A 97 3.84 -14.83 -27.18
N GLY A 98 4.09 -13.78 -26.42
CA GLY A 98 5.19 -13.74 -25.46
C GLY A 98 5.23 -12.48 -24.62
N VAL A 99 6.30 -12.37 -23.84
CA VAL A 99 6.58 -11.22 -22.98
C VAL A 99 7.71 -10.42 -23.60
N ALA A 100 7.52 -9.12 -23.74
CA ALA A 100 8.59 -8.20 -24.08
C ALA A 100 8.93 -7.27 -22.90
N SER A 101 10.17 -6.80 -22.87
CA SER A 101 10.72 -5.89 -21.87
C SER A 101 11.73 -4.95 -22.50
N ARG A 102 11.89 -3.76 -21.91
CA ARG A 102 12.95 -2.85 -22.30
C ARG A 102 14.32 -3.34 -21.81
N PRO A 103 15.41 -2.84 -22.41
CA PRO A 103 16.73 -2.94 -21.80
C PRO A 103 16.67 -2.44 -20.35
N GLY A 104 17.27 -3.18 -19.42
CA GLY A 104 17.16 -2.90 -17.97
C GLY A 104 16.02 -3.63 -17.24
N GLY A 105 15.14 -4.35 -17.96
CA GLY A 105 14.09 -5.18 -17.33
C GLY A 105 12.86 -4.40 -16.86
N GLU A 106 12.78 -3.10 -17.16
CA GLU A 106 11.63 -2.28 -16.83
C GLU A 106 10.47 -2.53 -17.81
N GLY A 107 9.24 -2.54 -17.27
CA GLY A 107 8.01 -2.58 -18.06
C GLY A 107 7.78 -3.89 -18.84
N LEU A 108 7.53 -5.00 -18.14
CA LEU A 108 7.09 -6.25 -18.77
C LEU A 108 5.66 -6.11 -19.32
N PHE A 109 5.46 -6.50 -20.58
CA PHE A 109 4.12 -6.55 -21.19
C PHE A 109 3.93 -7.82 -22.02
N TRP A 110 2.69 -8.27 -22.12
CA TRP A 110 2.32 -9.37 -23.00
C TRP A 110 2.08 -8.84 -24.41
N ALA A 111 2.67 -9.50 -25.41
CA ALA A 111 2.45 -9.17 -26.81
C ALA A 111 1.86 -10.39 -27.53
N ARG A 112 0.78 -10.17 -28.28
CA ARG A 112 0.06 -11.19 -29.03
C ARG A 112 0.36 -11.05 -30.51
N PRO A 113 0.56 -12.13 -31.26
CA PRO A 113 0.80 -12.04 -32.70
C PRO A 113 -0.39 -11.43 -33.42
N GLU A 114 -0.09 -10.51 -34.33
CA GLU A 114 -1.05 -10.02 -35.31
C GLU A 114 -0.88 -10.79 -36.61
N THR A 115 -1.89 -11.58 -36.96
CA THR A 115 -1.90 -12.41 -38.18
C THR A 115 -2.73 -11.76 -39.29
N GLY A 116 -2.47 -12.18 -40.54
CA GLY A 116 -3.20 -11.74 -41.72
C GLY A 116 -2.78 -10.36 -42.24
N ALA A 117 -3.66 -9.72 -43.03
CA ALA A 117 -3.34 -8.49 -43.77
C ALA A 117 -2.87 -7.32 -42.87
N LYS A 118 -3.35 -7.24 -41.63
CA LYS A 118 -2.90 -6.22 -40.66
C LYS A 118 -1.43 -6.42 -40.29
N GLY A 119 -1.03 -7.67 -40.02
CA GLY A 119 0.36 -8.03 -39.75
C GLY A 119 1.26 -7.71 -40.94
N SER A 120 0.87 -8.14 -42.15
CA SER A 120 1.65 -7.87 -43.37
C SER A 120 1.92 -6.38 -43.60
N ARG A 121 0.92 -5.52 -43.41
CA ARG A 121 1.09 -4.06 -43.54
C ARG A 121 2.03 -3.47 -42.48
N LEU A 122 2.02 -4.01 -41.26
CA LEU A 122 2.96 -3.60 -40.22
C LEU A 122 4.39 -4.01 -40.54
N ILE A 123 4.59 -5.21 -41.09
CA ILE A 123 5.90 -5.67 -41.57
C ILE A 123 6.41 -4.72 -42.66
N GLU A 124 5.57 -4.42 -43.65
CA GLU A 124 5.91 -3.52 -44.74
C GLU A 124 6.28 -2.12 -44.24
N TRP A 125 5.45 -1.53 -43.37
CA TRP A 125 5.75 -0.25 -42.70
C TRP A 125 7.07 -0.29 -41.91
N ALA A 126 7.36 -1.38 -41.21
CA ALA A 126 8.61 -1.50 -40.45
C ALA A 126 9.83 -1.58 -41.37
N ARG A 127 9.70 -2.24 -42.53
CA ARG A 127 10.74 -2.26 -43.58
C ARG A 127 10.97 -0.88 -44.17
N GLU A 128 9.90 -0.20 -44.57
CA GLU A 128 9.96 1.17 -45.11
C GLU A 128 10.61 2.15 -44.12
N THR A 129 10.33 1.98 -42.82
CA THR A 129 10.90 2.82 -41.77
C THR A 129 12.28 2.34 -41.25
N GLY A 130 12.90 1.40 -41.95
CA GLY A 130 14.31 1.05 -41.77
C GLY A 130 14.62 0.07 -40.64
N ILE A 131 13.73 -0.87 -40.32
CA ILE A 131 14.05 -1.96 -39.38
C ILE A 131 15.27 -2.78 -39.86
N ASP A 132 15.39 -2.94 -41.18
CA ASP A 132 16.44 -3.76 -41.79
C ASP A 132 17.83 -3.14 -41.68
N GLY A 133 17.93 -1.80 -41.71
CA GLY A 133 19.18 -1.07 -41.65
C GLY A 133 19.78 -0.92 -40.25
N ARG A 134 19.12 -1.41 -39.19
CA ARG A 134 19.65 -1.32 -37.83
C ARG A 134 20.64 -2.46 -37.52
N PRO A 135 21.76 -2.17 -36.83
CA PRO A 135 22.72 -3.19 -36.47
C PRO A 135 22.10 -4.18 -35.47
N ASP A 136 22.41 -5.46 -35.64
CA ASP A 136 21.98 -6.49 -34.70
C ASP A 136 22.65 -6.27 -33.33
N PRO A 137 21.91 -6.47 -32.22
CA PRO A 137 22.41 -6.21 -30.88
C PRO A 137 23.64 -7.06 -30.52
N GLU A 138 23.80 -8.24 -31.12
CA GLU A 138 24.99 -9.10 -30.93
C GLU A 138 26.24 -8.61 -31.69
N ARG A 139 26.11 -7.69 -32.65
CA ARG A 139 27.20 -7.23 -33.52
C ARG A 139 27.80 -5.89 -33.14
N ILE A 140 27.37 -5.22 -32.07
CA ILE A 140 27.93 -3.92 -31.66
C ILE A 140 29.35 -4.12 -31.11
N PRO A 141 30.42 -3.71 -31.82
CA PRO A 141 31.80 -3.95 -31.38
C PRO A 141 32.11 -3.10 -30.15
N GLY A 142 32.56 -3.74 -29.06
CA GLY A 142 32.97 -3.06 -27.82
C GLY A 142 31.92 -3.07 -26.69
N GLN A 143 30.70 -3.53 -26.95
CA GLN A 143 29.70 -3.76 -25.91
C GLN A 143 29.73 -5.24 -25.52
N ARG A 144 30.26 -5.58 -24.33
CA ARG A 144 30.07 -6.94 -23.79
C ARG A 144 28.56 -7.22 -23.74
N PRO A 145 28.10 -8.44 -24.07
CA PRO A 145 26.69 -8.81 -23.93
C PRO A 145 26.26 -8.46 -22.52
N GLN A 146 25.39 -7.45 -22.36
CA GLN A 146 24.73 -7.25 -21.09
C GLN A 146 23.99 -8.56 -20.82
N ALA A 147 24.44 -9.28 -19.80
CA ALA A 147 23.83 -10.53 -19.36
C ALA A 147 22.32 -10.31 -19.37
N GLY A 148 21.60 -11.07 -20.19
CA GLY A 148 20.15 -11.00 -20.24
C GLY A 148 19.61 -11.14 -18.81
N PRO A 149 18.40 -10.63 -18.51
CA PRO A 149 17.88 -10.46 -17.15
C PRO A 149 17.86 -11.72 -16.24
N GLY A 150 18.36 -12.88 -16.68
CA GLY A 150 18.56 -14.09 -15.87
C GLY A 150 19.93 -14.80 -15.99
N THR A 151 20.99 -14.20 -16.57
CA THR A 151 22.31 -14.89 -16.74
C THR A 151 23.42 -14.43 -15.81
N ALA A 152 23.22 -13.38 -15.02
CA ALA A 152 24.09 -13.17 -13.85
C ALA A 152 23.88 -14.35 -12.90
N GLU A 153 24.99 -14.96 -12.47
CA GLU A 153 25.11 -16.06 -11.52
C GLU A 153 24.61 -15.65 -10.12
N HIS A 154 23.34 -15.23 -10.07
CA HIS A 154 22.59 -14.94 -8.87
C HIS A 154 22.21 -16.29 -8.30
N ARG A 155 22.97 -16.72 -7.28
CA ARG A 155 22.55 -17.75 -6.32
C ARG A 155 21.07 -17.56 -6.07
N ALA A 156 20.25 -18.47 -6.60
CA ALA A 156 18.81 -18.29 -6.71
C ALA A 156 18.28 -17.76 -5.37
N PRO A 157 17.78 -16.52 -5.29
CA PRO A 157 17.26 -16.01 -4.03
C PRO A 157 16.19 -16.99 -3.60
N ALA A 158 16.38 -17.60 -2.42
CA ALA A 158 15.54 -18.64 -1.87
C ALA A 158 14.08 -18.31 -2.21
N ALA A 159 13.46 -19.16 -3.03
CA ALA A 159 12.22 -18.87 -3.74
C ALA A 159 11.24 -18.16 -2.80
N VAL A 160 11.10 -16.84 -2.95
CA VAL A 160 10.31 -16.05 -2.03
C VAL A 160 8.90 -16.64 -2.08
N PRO A 161 8.38 -17.18 -0.95
CA PRO A 161 7.13 -17.91 -0.97
C PRO A 161 6.04 -17.00 -1.52
N ARG A 162 5.56 -17.34 -2.72
CA ARG A 162 4.56 -16.55 -3.43
C ARG A 162 3.26 -16.60 -2.65
N ARG A 163 3.03 -15.58 -1.83
CA ARG A 163 1.77 -15.42 -1.10
C ARG A 163 0.65 -15.26 -2.12
N ARG A 164 -0.17 -16.31 -2.27
CA ARG A 164 -1.37 -16.32 -3.12
C ARG A 164 -2.24 -15.08 -2.83
N PRO A 165 -2.96 -14.54 -3.83
CA PRO A 165 -3.82 -13.37 -3.65
C PRO A 165 -5.12 -13.74 -2.93
N CYS A 166 -5.02 -14.32 -1.72
CA CYS A 166 -6.16 -14.80 -0.95
C CYS A 166 -7.24 -13.72 -0.78
N TRP A 167 -6.86 -12.49 -0.44
CA TRP A 167 -7.80 -11.39 -0.22
C TRP A 167 -8.66 -11.05 -1.44
N ARG A 168 -8.13 -11.22 -2.66
CA ARG A 168 -8.95 -11.00 -3.87
C ARG A 168 -10.05 -12.04 -3.99
N TRP A 169 -9.75 -13.30 -3.68
CA TRP A 169 -10.76 -14.36 -3.70
C TRP A 169 -11.78 -14.19 -2.59
N VAL A 170 -11.35 -13.82 -1.39
CA VAL A 170 -12.26 -13.51 -0.27
C VAL A 170 -13.21 -12.37 -0.65
N LEU A 171 -12.72 -11.32 -1.33
CA LEU A 171 -13.57 -10.23 -1.83
C LEU A 171 -14.62 -10.73 -2.82
N LEU A 172 -14.21 -11.53 -3.81
CA LEU A 172 -15.14 -12.06 -4.81
C LEU A 172 -16.20 -12.97 -4.17
N VAL A 173 -15.82 -13.82 -3.22
CA VAL A 173 -16.77 -14.64 -2.46
C VAL A 173 -17.72 -13.74 -1.66
N GLY A 174 -17.20 -12.72 -0.98
CA GLY A 174 -18.04 -11.76 -0.25
C GLY A 174 -19.05 -11.04 -1.15
N CYS A 175 -18.63 -10.59 -2.34
CA CYS A 175 -19.53 -9.99 -3.33
C CYS A 175 -20.60 -10.98 -3.84
N ALA A 176 -20.23 -12.23 -4.08
CA ALA A 176 -21.19 -13.26 -4.51
C ALA A 176 -22.22 -13.57 -3.42
N VAL A 177 -21.78 -13.73 -2.17
CA VAL A 177 -22.64 -13.97 -1.00
C VAL A 177 -23.57 -12.79 -0.76
N LEU A 178 -23.05 -11.55 -0.80
CA LEU A 178 -23.88 -10.35 -0.69
C LEU A 178 -24.92 -10.26 -1.82
N GLY A 179 -24.51 -10.56 -3.06
CA GLY A 179 -25.41 -10.56 -4.21
C GLY A 179 -26.56 -11.56 -4.06
N LEU A 180 -26.30 -12.74 -3.49
CA LEU A 180 -27.34 -13.72 -3.18
C LEU A 180 -28.33 -13.20 -2.12
N GLY A 181 -27.83 -12.56 -1.05
CA GLY A 181 -28.71 -11.94 -0.04
C GLY A 181 -29.60 -10.84 -0.64
N ILE A 182 -29.01 -9.96 -1.46
CA ILE A 182 -29.78 -8.92 -2.17
C ILE A 182 -30.84 -9.55 -3.09
N ALA A 183 -30.50 -10.60 -3.85
CA ALA A 183 -31.44 -11.26 -4.75
C ALA A 183 -32.61 -11.90 -3.99
N ALA A 184 -32.36 -12.51 -2.84
CA ALA A 184 -33.41 -13.06 -1.98
C ALA A 184 -34.29 -11.96 -1.38
N SER A 185 -33.71 -10.86 -0.88
CA SER A 185 -34.49 -9.70 -0.43
C SER A 185 -35.35 -9.09 -1.54
N LEU A 186 -34.84 -9.03 -2.78
CA LEU A 186 -35.61 -8.54 -3.92
C LEU A 186 -36.75 -9.49 -4.28
N ALA A 187 -36.51 -10.80 -4.25
CA ALA A 187 -37.55 -11.80 -4.48
C ALA A 187 -38.66 -11.71 -3.42
N ALA A 188 -38.30 -11.49 -2.15
CA ALA A 188 -39.26 -11.34 -1.06
C ALA A 188 -40.20 -10.13 -1.21
N MET A 189 -39.76 -9.06 -1.89
CA MET A 189 -40.65 -7.92 -2.17
C MET A 189 -41.77 -8.25 -3.14
N ASP A 190 -41.56 -9.27 -3.98
CA ASP A 190 -42.53 -9.76 -4.96
C ASP A 190 -43.30 -11.00 -4.44
N ASP A 191 -43.15 -11.35 -3.15
CA ASP A 191 -43.85 -12.48 -2.56
C ASP A 191 -45.37 -12.23 -2.55
N PRO A 192 -46.18 -13.18 -3.04
CA PRO A 192 -47.61 -13.03 -3.10
C PRO A 192 -48.22 -12.95 -1.70
N LYS A 193 -49.14 -12.00 -1.54
CA LYS A 193 -50.00 -11.91 -0.35
C LYS A 193 -51.03 -13.03 -0.39
N ALA A 194 -51.25 -13.67 0.76
CA ALA A 194 -52.28 -14.67 0.96
C ALA A 194 -53.22 -14.24 2.09
N GLU A 195 -54.52 -14.38 1.86
CA GLU A 195 -55.52 -14.31 2.92
C GLU A 195 -55.49 -15.62 3.71
N LEU A 196 -55.35 -15.50 5.02
CA LEU A 196 -55.22 -16.63 5.94
C LEU A 196 -56.51 -16.77 6.75
N THR A 197 -57.01 -17.99 6.90
CA THR A 197 -58.11 -18.30 7.82
C THR A 197 -57.53 -18.90 9.09
N VAL A 198 -57.75 -18.27 10.24
CA VAL A 198 -57.25 -18.75 11.54
C VAL A 198 -58.11 -19.94 11.99
N ILE A 199 -57.48 -21.11 12.15
CA ILE A 199 -58.14 -22.35 12.60
C ILE A 199 -58.12 -22.43 14.12
N SER A 200 -56.97 -22.12 14.70
CA SER A 200 -56.76 -22.11 16.14
C SER A 200 -55.67 -21.11 16.49
N GLU A 201 -55.83 -20.44 17.63
CA GLU A 201 -54.91 -19.44 18.16
C GLU A 201 -54.58 -19.79 19.61
N SER A 202 -53.29 -19.81 19.91
CA SER A 202 -52.78 -20.01 21.26
C SER A 202 -52.68 -18.68 22.01
N ALA A 203 -52.64 -18.74 23.35
CA ALA A 203 -52.51 -17.54 24.18
C ALA A 203 -51.19 -16.78 23.95
N ASP A 204 -50.17 -17.47 23.42
CA ASP A 204 -48.86 -16.89 23.15
C ASP A 204 -48.78 -16.19 21.79
N GLY A 205 -49.87 -16.19 20.99
CA GLY A 205 -49.93 -15.58 19.66
C GLY A 205 -49.55 -16.52 18.50
N ASP A 206 -49.21 -17.78 18.79
CA ASP A 206 -49.02 -18.79 17.74
C ASP A 206 -50.38 -19.27 17.23
N CYS A 207 -50.52 -19.29 15.92
CA CYS A 207 -51.71 -19.65 15.19
C CYS A 207 -51.46 -20.85 14.28
N THR A 208 -52.51 -21.64 14.05
CA THR A 208 -52.58 -22.55 12.90
C THR A 208 -53.55 -21.94 11.90
N VAL A 209 -53.06 -21.71 10.68
CA VAL A 209 -53.82 -21.04 9.64
C VAL A 209 -54.01 -21.94 8.43
N ARG A 210 -55.10 -21.70 7.69
CA ARG A 210 -55.38 -22.31 6.40
C ARG A 210 -55.30 -21.25 5.31
N TRP A 211 -54.62 -21.54 4.21
CA TRP A 211 -54.51 -20.64 3.06
C TRP A 211 -54.54 -21.42 1.74
N ALA A 212 -54.80 -20.70 0.64
CA ALA A 212 -54.64 -21.24 -0.70
C ALA A 212 -53.23 -20.90 -1.21
N ASP A 213 -52.47 -21.92 -1.61
CA ASP A 213 -51.14 -21.72 -2.18
C ASP A 213 -51.26 -20.96 -3.51
N PRO A 214 -50.54 -19.84 -3.69
CA PRO A 214 -50.74 -18.94 -4.82
C PRO A 214 -50.26 -19.52 -6.16
N TRP A 215 -49.50 -20.61 -6.16
CA TRP A 215 -49.00 -21.26 -7.39
C TRP A 215 -49.80 -22.49 -7.77
N SER A 216 -50.23 -23.30 -6.79
CA SER A 216 -50.96 -24.55 -7.03
C SER A 216 -52.47 -24.43 -6.82
N GLY A 217 -52.92 -23.42 -6.06
CA GLY A 217 -54.30 -23.29 -5.61
C GLY A 217 -54.70 -24.30 -4.53
N GLU A 218 -53.79 -25.19 -4.13
CA GLU A 218 -54.05 -26.20 -3.10
C GLU A 218 -54.23 -25.53 -1.73
N ARG A 219 -55.20 -26.02 -0.95
CA ARG A 219 -55.39 -25.54 0.42
C ARG A 219 -54.33 -26.17 1.32
N ARG A 220 -53.52 -25.34 1.96
CA ARG A 220 -52.48 -25.75 2.91
C ARG A 220 -52.87 -25.30 4.31
N GLU A 221 -52.37 -26.03 5.31
CA GLU A 221 -52.49 -25.70 6.72
C GLU A 221 -51.11 -25.75 7.36
N GLY A 222 -50.84 -24.85 8.30
CA GLY A 222 -49.51 -24.70 8.87
C GLY A 222 -49.43 -23.66 9.99
N PRO A 223 -48.29 -23.60 10.69
CA PRO A 223 -48.06 -22.65 11.76
C PRO A 223 -47.88 -21.22 11.21
N PHE A 224 -48.32 -20.23 11.97
CA PHE A 224 -48.20 -18.80 11.67
C PHE A 224 -48.18 -18.00 12.97
N ARG A 225 -47.59 -16.81 12.98
CA ARG A 225 -47.61 -15.91 14.13
C ARG A 225 -48.62 -14.79 13.88
N CYS A 226 -49.75 -14.82 14.59
CA CYS A 226 -50.79 -13.81 14.42
C CYS A 226 -50.36 -12.46 14.99
N ASP A 227 -50.90 -11.38 14.43
CA ASP A 227 -50.71 -10.03 14.96
C ASP A 227 -51.47 -9.90 16.30
N PRO A 228 -50.81 -9.59 17.43
CA PRO A 228 -51.48 -9.41 18.71
C PRO A 228 -52.44 -8.21 18.72
N ASP A 229 -52.22 -7.24 17.82
CA ASP A 229 -53.00 -6.00 17.73
C ASP A 229 -54.12 -6.07 16.67
N ARG A 230 -54.40 -7.27 16.13
CA ARG A 230 -55.47 -7.49 15.15
C ARG A 230 -56.83 -7.04 15.67
N ALA A 231 -57.57 -6.33 14.82
CA ALA A 231 -58.90 -5.84 15.16
C ALA A 231 -59.84 -7.02 15.53
N PRO A 232 -60.61 -6.95 16.64
CA PRO A 232 -61.45 -8.06 17.11
C PRO A 232 -62.46 -8.59 16.09
N ILE A 233 -62.86 -7.74 15.12
CA ILE A 233 -63.78 -8.12 14.04
C ILE A 233 -63.16 -9.07 13.01
N LEU A 234 -61.83 -9.19 12.97
CA LEU A 234 -61.07 -10.06 12.08
C LEU A 234 -60.52 -11.29 12.81
N HIS A 235 -61.18 -11.74 13.89
CA HIS A 235 -60.68 -12.86 14.71
C HIS A 235 -60.44 -14.17 13.95
N ASP A 236 -61.07 -14.40 12.80
CA ASP A 236 -60.89 -15.59 11.96
C ASP A 236 -60.01 -15.35 10.72
N ARG A 237 -59.50 -14.13 10.51
CA ARG A 237 -58.76 -13.74 9.29
C ARG A 237 -57.46 -13.02 9.60
N GLU A 238 -56.45 -13.32 8.81
CA GLU A 238 -55.12 -12.70 8.89
C GLU A 238 -54.54 -12.51 7.49
N VAL A 239 -53.51 -11.68 7.35
CA VAL A 239 -52.77 -11.51 6.09
C VAL A 239 -51.33 -11.93 6.27
N GLY A 240 -50.85 -12.80 5.37
CA GLY A 240 -49.45 -13.19 5.32
C GLY A 240 -48.89 -13.12 3.92
N TRP A 241 -47.59 -13.33 3.81
CA TRP A 241 -46.86 -13.45 2.56
C TRP A 241 -46.35 -14.88 2.42
N VAL A 242 -46.39 -15.39 1.20
CA VAL A 242 -45.92 -16.74 0.90
C VAL A 242 -44.57 -16.65 0.19
N VAL A 243 -43.55 -17.29 0.76
CA VAL A 243 -42.18 -17.28 0.21
C VAL A 243 -42.18 -17.83 -1.21
N SER A 244 -41.68 -17.06 -2.18
CA SER A 244 -41.70 -17.43 -3.60
C SER A 244 -40.46 -18.18 -4.10
N TYR A 245 -39.41 -18.25 -3.28
CA TYR A 245 -38.07 -18.65 -3.71
C TYR A 245 -37.41 -19.70 -2.80
N GLY A 246 -36.36 -20.33 -3.32
CA GLY A 246 -35.51 -21.23 -2.54
C GLY A 246 -36.20 -22.52 -2.06
N PRO A 247 -35.58 -23.22 -1.09
CA PRO A 247 -36.14 -24.44 -0.51
C PRO A 247 -37.34 -24.20 0.43
N TRP A 248 -37.58 -22.94 0.83
CA TRP A 248 -38.69 -22.51 1.68
C TRP A 248 -39.92 -22.06 0.90
N LYS A 249 -39.94 -22.29 -0.43
CA LYS A 249 -41.06 -21.87 -1.27
C LYS A 249 -42.38 -22.45 -0.74
N GLY A 250 -43.34 -21.57 -0.47
CA GLY A 250 -44.64 -21.93 0.08
C GLY A 250 -44.76 -21.76 1.60
N ASP A 251 -43.67 -21.44 2.31
CA ASP A 251 -43.72 -21.07 3.73
C ASP A 251 -44.39 -19.71 3.90
N LEU A 252 -45.01 -19.49 5.07
CA LEU A 252 -45.69 -18.23 5.40
C LEU A 252 -44.83 -17.36 6.31
N TYR A 253 -44.96 -16.03 6.15
CA TYR A 253 -44.47 -15.07 7.12
C TYR A 253 -45.41 -13.86 7.27
N ASN A 254 -45.33 -13.18 8.42
CA ASN A 254 -46.15 -12.02 8.77
C ASN A 254 -45.47 -10.69 8.35
N ALA A 255 -46.08 -9.55 8.70
CA ALA A 255 -45.57 -8.22 8.33
C ALA A 255 -44.23 -7.88 9.00
N ASP A 256 -43.96 -8.52 10.15
CA ASP A 256 -42.73 -8.39 10.93
C ASP A 256 -41.67 -9.43 10.52
N TRP A 257 -41.88 -10.13 9.39
CA TRP A 257 -40.95 -11.10 8.81
C TRP A 257 -40.79 -12.40 9.61
N GLU A 258 -41.69 -12.67 10.56
CA GLU A 258 -41.70 -13.88 11.37
C GLU A 258 -42.50 -15.01 10.71
N GLY A 259 -42.11 -16.26 10.94
CA GLY A 259 -42.84 -17.45 10.47
C GLY A 259 -42.09 -18.33 9.47
N THR A 260 -41.01 -17.82 8.87
CA THR A 260 -40.15 -18.61 7.97
C THR A 260 -38.66 -18.40 8.29
N PRO A 261 -37.85 -19.48 8.32
CA PRO A 261 -36.40 -19.36 8.44
C PRO A 261 -35.74 -18.71 7.22
N ALA A 262 -36.47 -18.51 6.11
CA ALA A 262 -35.90 -17.88 4.91
C ALA A 262 -35.40 -16.45 5.20
N ASN A 263 -36.11 -15.70 6.03
CA ASN A 263 -35.76 -14.33 6.38
C ASN A 263 -34.50 -14.27 7.25
N GLU A 264 -34.42 -15.08 8.32
CA GLU A 264 -33.23 -15.20 9.16
C GLU A 264 -31.99 -15.63 8.36
N VAL A 265 -32.15 -16.65 7.50
CA VAL A 265 -31.05 -17.12 6.65
C VAL A 265 -30.62 -16.04 5.67
N ASN A 266 -31.56 -15.29 5.10
CA ASN A 266 -31.25 -14.18 4.20
C ASN A 266 -30.44 -13.08 4.90
N ASP A 267 -30.84 -12.69 6.12
CA ASP A 267 -30.11 -11.69 6.92
C ASP A 267 -28.69 -12.15 7.26
N VAL A 268 -28.53 -13.42 7.65
CA VAL A 268 -27.22 -14.03 7.91
C VAL A 268 -26.36 -14.03 6.64
N VAL A 269 -26.92 -14.40 5.49
CA VAL A 269 -26.22 -14.40 4.20
C VAL A 269 -25.80 -12.99 3.81
N PHE A 270 -26.70 -12.02 3.93
CA PHE A 270 -26.43 -10.61 3.64
C PHE A 270 -25.28 -10.08 4.52
N LEU A 271 -25.39 -10.27 5.84
CA LEU A 271 -24.38 -9.83 6.80
C LEU A 271 -23.03 -10.51 6.56
N ALA A 272 -23.01 -11.82 6.31
CA ALA A 272 -21.79 -12.55 5.99
C ALA A 272 -21.10 -12.00 4.73
N GLY A 273 -21.88 -11.65 3.70
CA GLY A 273 -21.38 -10.99 2.49
C GLY A 273 -20.68 -9.67 2.79
N VAL A 274 -21.33 -8.80 3.58
CA VAL A 274 -20.76 -7.51 4.01
C VAL A 274 -19.46 -7.71 4.78
N LEU A 275 -19.42 -8.63 5.75
CA LEU A 275 -18.25 -8.89 6.58
C LEU A 275 -17.05 -9.41 5.76
N LEU A 276 -17.30 -10.30 4.80
CA LEU A 276 -16.26 -10.81 3.89
C LEU A 276 -15.68 -9.69 3.02
N ILE A 277 -16.53 -8.81 2.49
CA ILE A 277 -16.10 -7.64 1.71
C ILE A 277 -15.23 -6.73 2.57
N LEU A 278 -15.71 -6.31 3.75
CA LEU A 278 -14.96 -5.44 4.65
C LEU A 278 -13.61 -6.05 5.06
N GLY A 279 -13.61 -7.31 5.50
CA GLY A 279 -12.39 -8.03 5.88
C GLY A 279 -11.39 -8.13 4.72
N SER A 280 -11.87 -8.34 3.49
CA SER A 280 -11.02 -8.41 2.31
C SER A 280 -10.45 -7.06 1.87
N LEU A 281 -11.22 -5.98 1.98
CA LEU A 281 -10.77 -4.61 1.71
C LEU A 281 -9.68 -4.20 2.71
N ILE A 282 -9.91 -4.47 4.00
CA ILE A 282 -8.93 -4.22 5.06
C ILE A 282 -7.66 -5.04 4.84
N GLY A 283 -7.79 -6.35 4.63
CA GLY A 283 -6.66 -7.25 4.40
C GLY A 283 -5.87 -6.90 3.12
N GLY A 284 -6.60 -6.50 2.06
CA GLY A 284 -6.05 -5.99 0.81
C GLY A 284 -5.29 -4.68 1.00
N ALA A 285 -5.87 -3.70 1.67
CA ALA A 285 -5.27 -2.39 1.96
C ALA A 285 -3.99 -2.55 2.81
N ILE A 286 -4.03 -3.37 3.87
CA ILE A 286 -2.85 -3.69 4.68
C ILE A 286 -1.74 -4.27 3.80
N ARG A 287 -2.09 -5.20 2.89
CA ARG A 287 -1.11 -5.81 1.99
C ARG A 287 -0.54 -4.81 0.98
N VAL A 288 -1.36 -3.91 0.43
CA VAL A 288 -0.90 -2.85 -0.48
C VAL A 288 0.04 -1.91 0.24
N VAL A 289 -0.32 -1.44 1.43
CA VAL A 289 0.54 -0.56 2.25
C VAL A 289 1.86 -1.25 2.58
N ARG A 290 1.84 -2.54 2.99
CA ARG A 290 3.08 -3.30 3.21
C ARG A 290 3.92 -3.39 1.94
N ARG A 291 3.31 -3.70 0.79
CA ARG A 291 4.03 -3.80 -0.48
C ARG A 291 4.57 -2.45 -0.96
N MET A 292 3.83 -1.37 -0.76
CA MET A 292 4.29 -0.01 -1.06
C MET A 292 5.46 0.37 -0.16
N ARG A 293 5.38 0.01 1.13
CA ARG A 293 6.47 0.19 2.08
C ARG A 293 7.70 -0.59 1.64
N ASP A 294 7.57 -1.90 1.41
CA ASP A 294 8.66 -2.75 0.90
C ASP A 294 9.27 -2.15 -0.38
N ARG A 295 8.45 -1.69 -1.34
CA ARG A 295 8.93 -1.04 -2.58
C ARG A 295 9.66 0.28 -2.33
N ARG A 296 9.20 1.08 -1.36
CA ARG A 296 9.91 2.29 -0.94
C ARG A 296 11.24 1.94 -0.29
N SER A 297 11.28 0.93 0.59
CA SER A 297 12.51 0.41 1.20
C SER A 297 13.47 -0.15 0.14
N PHE A 298 12.97 -0.74 -0.96
CA PHE A 298 13.81 -1.16 -2.10
C PHE A 298 14.27 0.00 -3.00
N ALA A 299 13.45 1.03 -3.19
CA ALA A 299 13.83 2.25 -3.92
C ALA A 299 14.75 3.18 -3.11
N HIS A 300 14.78 2.98 -1.79
CA HIS A 300 15.68 3.65 -0.83
C HIS A 300 16.87 2.77 -0.45
N ARG A 301 16.94 1.53 -0.96
CA ARG A 301 18.17 0.76 -0.89
C ARG A 301 19.16 1.48 -1.82
N PRO A 302 20.24 2.07 -1.29
CA PRO A 302 21.30 2.54 -2.15
C PRO A 302 21.72 1.34 -2.99
N ALA A 303 22.07 1.58 -4.26
CA ALA A 303 22.86 0.62 -5.03
C ALA A 303 24.27 0.53 -4.41
N HIS A 304 24.35 0.09 -3.15
CA HIS A 304 25.57 -0.35 -2.53
C HIS A 304 25.95 -1.65 -3.23
N ALA A 305 27.16 -1.68 -3.76
CA ALA A 305 27.77 -2.73 -4.57
C ALA A 305 27.49 -2.68 -6.09
N SER A 306 27.63 -1.51 -6.71
CA SER A 306 28.59 -1.46 -7.82
C SER A 306 29.91 -1.02 -7.22
N LEU A 307 30.84 -1.97 -7.05
CA LEU A 307 32.24 -1.68 -6.77
C LEU A 307 32.72 -0.64 -7.78
N VAL A 308 32.77 0.62 -7.34
CA VAL A 308 33.52 1.67 -8.02
C VAL A 308 34.96 1.22 -7.98
N THR A 309 35.43 0.64 -9.08
CA THR A 309 36.86 0.68 -9.37
C THR A 309 37.15 2.16 -9.61
N PRO A 310 38.06 2.79 -8.85
CA PRO A 310 38.34 4.21 -9.01
C PRO A 310 38.73 4.47 -10.47
N PRO A 311 38.12 5.45 -11.16
CA PRO A 311 38.56 5.82 -12.49
C PRO A 311 40.00 6.32 -12.37
N ARG A 312 40.92 5.67 -13.12
CA ARG A 312 42.27 6.19 -13.31
C ARG A 312 42.17 7.65 -13.76
N PRO A 313 43.04 8.55 -13.27
CA PRO A 313 42.98 9.97 -13.61
C PRO A 313 43.14 10.13 -15.12
N ARG A 314 42.04 10.43 -15.81
CA ARG A 314 42.07 10.95 -17.17
C ARG A 314 42.14 12.47 -17.04
N VAL A 315 43.32 13.01 -17.33
CA VAL A 315 43.51 14.44 -17.59
C VAL A 315 42.67 14.79 -18.82
N SER A 316 41.44 15.25 -18.61
CA SER A 316 40.58 15.78 -19.66
C SER A 316 40.75 17.29 -19.68
N LEU A 317 41.54 17.78 -20.63
CA LEU A 317 41.69 19.19 -21.01
C LEU A 317 40.46 19.67 -21.80
N VAL A 318 39.26 19.44 -21.27
CA VAL A 318 38.01 19.97 -21.84
C VAL A 318 37.41 20.93 -20.82
N LYS A 319 37.42 22.22 -21.20
CA LYS A 319 36.77 23.33 -20.48
C LYS A 319 35.26 23.11 -20.52
N GLY A 320 34.74 22.29 -19.61
CA GLY A 320 33.31 22.05 -19.44
C GLY A 320 32.59 23.31 -18.95
N ALA A 321 31.36 23.49 -19.41
CA ALA A 321 30.42 24.45 -18.86
C ALA A 321 30.35 24.32 -17.32
N PRO A 322 30.08 25.41 -16.58
CA PRO A 322 30.04 25.37 -15.12
C PRO A 322 29.04 24.30 -14.69
N ALA A 323 29.55 23.23 -14.07
CA ALA A 323 28.71 22.26 -13.39
C ALA A 323 27.82 23.05 -12.44
N GLU A 324 26.50 22.84 -12.49
CA GLU A 324 25.58 23.36 -11.48
C GLU A 324 26.15 22.97 -10.11
N GLN A 325 26.73 23.96 -9.43
CA GLN A 325 27.29 23.77 -8.10
C GLN A 325 26.12 23.39 -7.20
N GLY A 326 26.15 22.17 -6.68
CA GLY A 326 25.19 21.72 -5.69
C GLY A 326 25.15 22.68 -4.49
N PRO A 327 24.08 22.65 -3.69
CA PRO A 327 23.98 23.50 -2.50
C PRO A 327 25.21 23.31 -1.61
N ASP A 328 25.81 24.41 -1.14
CA ASP A 328 26.92 24.34 -0.20
C ASP A 328 26.42 23.86 1.17
N LEU A 329 26.84 22.64 1.55
CA LEU A 329 26.47 21.99 2.81
C LEU A 329 27.55 22.20 3.89
N SER A 330 28.38 23.25 3.76
CA SER A 330 29.37 23.64 4.76
C SER A 330 28.74 24.04 6.09
N CYS A 331 29.49 23.82 7.16
CA CYS A 331 29.10 24.20 8.52
C CYS A 331 28.77 25.70 8.61
N ALA A 332 29.52 26.56 7.92
CA ALA A 332 29.29 28.00 7.89
C ALA A 332 27.92 28.34 7.28
N VAL A 333 27.60 27.79 6.10
CA VAL A 333 26.33 28.06 5.41
C VAL A 333 25.16 27.54 6.21
N MET A 334 25.25 26.31 6.73
CA MET A 334 24.19 25.69 7.52
C MET A 334 23.97 26.39 8.85
N SER A 335 25.04 26.80 9.54
CA SER A 335 24.97 27.56 10.79
C SER A 335 24.32 28.93 10.56
N ALA A 336 24.72 29.64 9.50
CA ALA A 336 24.13 30.92 9.15
C ALA A 336 22.65 30.78 8.75
N ALA A 337 22.28 29.71 8.05
CA ALA A 337 20.88 29.42 7.73
C ALA A 337 20.06 29.11 8.99
N ALA A 338 20.61 28.34 9.92
CA ALA A 338 19.99 28.03 11.20
C ALA A 338 19.77 29.29 12.04
N GLU A 339 20.76 30.18 12.12
CA GLU A 339 20.64 31.45 12.84
C GLU A 339 19.61 32.39 12.22
N ARG A 340 19.59 32.51 10.88
CA ARG A 340 18.60 33.34 10.17
C ARG A 340 17.17 32.85 10.36
N ARG A 341 16.97 31.53 10.44
CA ARG A 341 15.65 30.88 10.54
C ARG A 341 15.23 30.56 11.98
N ALA A 342 16.10 30.84 12.95
CA ALA A 342 15.82 30.58 14.34
C ALA A 342 14.55 31.36 14.76
N PRO A 343 13.51 30.70 15.28
CA PRO A 343 12.40 31.41 15.88
C PRO A 343 12.93 32.27 17.03
N HIS A 344 12.38 33.47 17.23
CA HIS A 344 12.75 34.33 18.35
C HIS A 344 12.77 33.51 19.65
N VAL A 345 13.92 33.53 20.33
CA VAL A 345 14.22 32.73 21.51
C VAL A 345 13.05 32.83 22.48
N THR A 346 12.25 31.77 22.51
CA THR A 346 11.16 31.65 23.47
C THR A 346 11.78 31.11 24.75
N GLU A 347 11.41 31.67 25.90
CA GLU A 347 11.91 31.33 27.24
C GLU A 347 12.52 29.92 27.35
N PRO A 348 13.78 29.79 27.79
CA PRO A 348 14.42 28.49 27.96
C PRO A 348 13.54 27.59 28.83
N LEU A 349 13.38 26.32 28.43
CA LEU A 349 12.67 25.38 29.28
C LEU A 349 13.47 25.20 30.59
N PRO A 350 12.82 25.15 31.77
CA PRO A 350 13.49 24.96 33.05
C PRO A 350 14.19 23.60 33.08
N PRO A 351 15.45 23.51 33.56
CA PRO A 351 16.31 22.32 33.46
C PRO A 351 15.59 21.04 33.81
N LEU A 352 15.94 19.94 33.11
CA LEU A 352 15.31 18.65 33.35
C LEU A 352 15.51 18.30 34.84
N PRO A 353 14.44 17.97 35.59
CA PRO A 353 14.60 17.62 37.00
C PRO A 353 15.49 16.39 37.13
N PRO A 354 16.26 16.26 38.23
CA PRO A 354 17.04 15.07 38.51
C PRO A 354 16.18 13.81 38.39
N GLY A 355 16.69 12.77 37.73
CA GLY A 355 15.94 11.52 37.52
C GLY A 355 14.81 11.60 36.47
N ALA A 356 14.70 12.68 35.67
CA ALA A 356 13.70 12.77 34.60
C ALA A 356 13.78 11.60 33.58
N LEU A 357 14.96 10.98 33.43
CA LEU A 357 15.21 9.81 32.58
C LEU A 357 15.02 8.47 33.28
N GLU A 358 14.85 8.49 34.59
CA GLU A 358 14.43 7.33 35.38
C GLU A 358 12.91 7.12 35.28
N ARG A 359 12.18 8.15 34.82
CA ARG A 359 10.76 8.03 34.54
C ARG A 359 10.53 6.98 33.45
N PRO A 360 9.51 6.12 33.62
CA PRO A 360 9.17 5.17 32.59
C PRO A 360 8.78 5.90 31.30
N TRP A 361 9.22 5.37 30.16
CA TRP A 361 9.08 6.00 28.84
C TRP A 361 7.65 6.42 28.47
N TRP A 362 6.64 5.72 28.98
CA TRP A 362 5.22 6.04 28.74
C TRP A 362 4.77 7.36 29.40
N ARG A 363 5.57 7.94 30.30
CA ARG A 363 5.34 9.30 30.85
C ARG A 363 6.00 10.41 30.01
N ILE A 364 6.82 10.05 29.04
CA ILE A 364 7.49 11.00 28.14
C ILE A 364 6.62 11.11 26.89
N GLY A 365 5.93 12.24 26.72
CA GLY A 365 4.93 12.46 25.66
C GLY A 365 5.39 12.03 24.26
N PRO A 366 6.54 12.55 23.76
CA PRO A 366 7.06 12.16 22.44
C PRO A 366 7.31 10.66 22.28
N LEU A 367 7.83 9.99 23.33
CA LEU A 367 8.04 8.54 23.31
C LEU A 367 6.72 7.75 23.30
N LEU A 368 5.72 8.24 24.03
CA LEU A 368 4.38 7.65 24.01
C LEU A 368 3.74 7.78 22.63
N GLU A 369 3.92 8.93 21.97
CA GLU A 369 3.44 9.16 20.60
C GLU A 369 4.15 8.25 19.58
N LEU A 370 5.49 8.18 19.62
CA LEU A 370 6.31 7.27 18.83
C LEU A 370 5.92 5.79 18.97
N SER A 371 5.49 5.39 20.17
CA SER A 371 5.07 4.00 20.42
C SER A 371 3.75 3.61 19.73
N ALA A 372 2.97 4.57 19.21
CA ALA A 372 1.61 4.38 18.67
C ALA A 372 0.56 3.84 19.67
N THR A 373 0.92 3.72 20.95
CA THR A 373 0.03 3.20 22.02
C THR A 373 -1.16 4.13 22.25
N LEU A 374 -0.95 5.45 22.28
CA LEU A 374 -2.03 6.42 22.46
C LEU A 374 -3.05 6.36 21.32
N GLY A 375 -2.58 6.22 20.08
CA GLY A 375 -3.47 6.05 18.92
C GLY A 375 -4.28 4.75 18.99
N THR A 376 -3.68 3.70 19.53
CA THR A 376 -4.35 2.41 19.80
C THR A 376 -5.46 2.58 20.83
N LEU A 377 -5.16 3.19 21.98
CA LEU A 377 -6.12 3.45 23.05
C LEU A 377 -7.28 4.33 22.60
N ARG A 378 -7.01 5.41 21.85
CA ARG A 378 -8.05 6.28 21.27
C ARG A 378 -8.96 5.50 20.32
N SER A 379 -8.39 4.69 19.44
CA SER A 379 -9.18 3.88 18.48
C SER A 379 -10.02 2.84 19.20
N LEU A 380 -9.50 2.22 20.26
CA LEU A 380 -10.25 1.29 21.10
C LEU A 380 -11.40 2.00 21.83
N ALA A 381 -11.16 3.18 22.40
CA ALA A 381 -12.20 3.97 23.08
C ALA A 381 -13.33 4.37 22.12
N VAL A 382 -13.00 4.82 20.90
CA VAL A 382 -14.00 5.12 19.86
C VAL A 382 -14.79 3.87 19.48
N SER A 383 -14.12 2.71 19.36
CA SER A 383 -14.80 1.45 19.08
C SER A 383 -15.82 1.10 20.17
N LEU A 384 -15.43 1.17 21.44
CA LEU A 384 -16.31 0.85 22.56
C LEU A 384 -17.49 1.82 22.66
N ALA A 385 -17.23 3.13 22.47
CA ALA A 385 -18.28 4.14 22.48
C ALA A 385 -19.29 3.95 21.34
N ALA A 386 -18.81 3.61 20.14
CA ALA A 386 -19.66 3.35 18.99
C ALA A 386 -20.49 2.06 19.14
N THR A 387 -19.93 1.01 19.76
CA THR A 387 -20.69 -0.20 20.11
C THR A 387 -21.75 0.09 21.17
N ALA A 388 -21.43 0.87 22.22
CA ALA A 388 -22.41 1.28 23.21
C ALA A 388 -23.54 2.12 22.59
N LEU A 389 -23.21 3.00 21.64
CA LEU A 389 -24.19 3.81 20.91
C LEU A 389 -25.08 2.95 19.99
N TRP A 390 -24.52 1.95 19.33
CA TRP A 390 -25.29 0.97 18.55
C TRP A 390 -26.32 0.25 19.42
N LEU A 391 -25.90 -0.25 20.59
CA LEU A 391 -26.79 -0.92 21.55
C LEU A 391 -27.92 -0.01 22.06
N TRP A 392 -27.77 1.31 21.96
CA TRP A 392 -28.77 2.28 22.41
C TRP A 392 -29.72 2.76 21.31
N LEU A 393 -29.23 2.91 20.08
CA LEU A 393 -29.99 3.48 18.96
C LEU A 393 -30.61 2.44 18.04
N ASP A 394 -30.13 1.20 18.06
CA ASP A 394 -30.47 0.13 17.10
C ASP A 394 -30.24 0.50 15.62
N GLU A 395 -29.41 1.53 15.38
CA GLU A 395 -29.04 2.01 14.05
C GLU A 395 -27.70 1.37 13.58
N PRO A 396 -27.55 0.94 12.32
CA PRO A 396 -26.34 0.24 11.87
C PRO A 396 -25.10 1.15 11.74
N ALA A 397 -25.27 2.48 11.69
CA ALA A 397 -24.16 3.42 11.46
C ALA A 397 -23.09 3.41 12.59
N PRO A 398 -23.44 3.49 13.88
CA PRO A 398 -22.48 3.30 14.97
C PRO A 398 -21.72 1.96 14.92
N LEU A 399 -22.36 0.88 14.47
CA LEU A 399 -21.69 -0.43 14.35
C LEU A 399 -20.56 -0.37 13.30
N LEU A 400 -20.79 0.27 12.15
CA LEU A 400 -19.76 0.46 11.11
C LEU A 400 -18.59 1.32 11.61
N VAL A 401 -18.88 2.43 12.30
CA VAL A 401 -17.86 3.28 12.92
C VAL A 401 -17.05 2.49 13.96
N GLY A 402 -17.73 1.70 14.79
CA GLY A 402 -17.10 0.81 15.77
C GLY A 402 -16.18 -0.21 15.12
N GLY A 403 -16.62 -0.87 14.05
CA GLY A 403 -15.81 -1.83 13.30
C GLY A 403 -14.55 -1.21 12.68
N LEU A 404 -14.65 -0.02 12.08
CA LEU A 404 -13.50 0.70 11.52
C LEU A 404 -12.51 1.12 12.63
N ALA A 405 -13.02 1.61 13.76
CA ALA A 405 -12.21 1.99 14.90
C ALA A 405 -11.50 0.78 15.52
N ALA A 406 -12.19 -0.35 15.70
CA ALA A 406 -11.62 -1.61 16.15
C ALA A 406 -10.49 -2.09 15.23
N CYS A 407 -10.72 -2.07 13.91
CA CYS A 407 -9.70 -2.43 12.93
C CYS A 407 -8.47 -1.52 13.03
N ASN A 408 -8.66 -0.22 13.18
CA ASN A 408 -7.55 0.71 13.36
C ASN A 408 -6.82 0.48 14.69
N ALA A 409 -7.54 0.16 15.77
CA ALA A 409 -6.95 -0.21 17.06
C ALA A 409 -6.07 -1.46 16.94
N VAL A 410 -6.54 -2.52 16.28
CA VAL A 410 -5.74 -3.73 16.02
C VAL A 410 -4.49 -3.40 15.19
N ARG A 411 -4.65 -2.60 14.12
CA ARG A 411 -3.53 -2.19 13.26
C ARG A 411 -2.48 -1.39 14.02
N LEU A 412 -2.89 -0.41 14.81
CA LEU A 412 -2.01 0.44 15.61
C LEU A 412 -1.39 -0.34 16.77
N GLY A 413 -2.17 -1.20 17.43
CA GLY A 413 -1.69 -2.07 18.51
C GLY A 413 -0.64 -3.06 18.02
N TYR A 414 -0.86 -3.67 16.85
CA TYR A 414 0.15 -4.51 16.20
C TYR A 414 1.43 -3.74 15.89
N ARG A 415 1.32 -2.50 15.36
CA ARG A 415 2.48 -1.63 15.12
C ARG A 415 3.19 -1.24 16.41
N ALA A 416 2.45 -0.92 17.46
CA ALA A 416 2.98 -0.57 18.77
C ALA A 416 3.76 -1.75 19.36
N LEU A 417 3.19 -2.95 19.35
CA LEU A 417 3.84 -4.15 19.90
C LEU A 417 5.06 -4.60 19.09
N ARG A 418 4.98 -4.56 17.75
CA ARG A 418 6.06 -5.05 16.88
C ARG A 418 7.21 -4.07 16.69
N HIS A 419 6.92 -2.77 16.69
CA HIS A 419 7.89 -1.75 16.31
C HIS A 419 7.93 -0.60 17.33
N GLY A 420 6.79 -0.01 17.69
CA GLY A 420 6.76 1.18 18.54
C GLY A 420 7.45 0.99 19.89
N ILE A 421 6.99 0.03 20.69
CA ILE A 421 7.49 -0.24 22.04
C ILE A 421 8.95 -0.72 22.02
N PRO A 422 9.36 -1.68 21.16
CA PRO A 422 10.76 -2.05 21.03
C PRO A 422 11.67 -0.87 20.66
N ASN A 423 11.28 -0.03 19.70
CA ASN A 423 12.09 1.11 19.26
C ASN A 423 12.24 2.14 20.38
N VAL A 424 11.16 2.48 21.07
CA VAL A 424 11.20 3.40 22.22
C VAL A 424 12.09 2.87 23.35
N ARG A 425 12.01 1.56 23.64
CA ARG A 425 12.92 0.91 24.60
C ARG A 425 14.37 0.96 24.13
N GLY A 426 14.61 0.84 22.82
CA GLY A 426 15.92 1.03 22.20
C GLY A 426 16.44 2.44 22.41
N LEU A 427 15.61 3.47 22.18
CA LEU A 427 16.00 4.88 22.36
C LEU A 427 16.35 5.19 23.82
N VAL A 428 15.54 4.69 24.76
CA VAL A 428 15.80 4.85 26.20
C VAL A 428 17.03 4.06 26.66
N ARG A 429 17.41 3.00 25.94
CA ARG A 429 18.66 2.28 26.21
C ARG A 429 19.85 3.04 25.61
N ALA A 430 19.71 3.60 24.42
CA ALA A 430 20.73 4.40 23.75
C ALA A 430 21.14 5.60 24.62
N THR A 431 20.19 6.29 25.26
CA THR A 431 20.49 7.38 26.20
C THR A 431 21.29 6.98 27.44
N ARG A 432 21.42 5.68 27.72
CA ARG A 432 22.20 5.15 28.85
C ARG A 432 23.55 4.58 28.42
N HIS A 433 23.88 4.64 27.13
CA HIS A 433 25.13 4.11 26.63
C HIS A 433 26.30 4.99 27.10
N PRO A 434 27.38 4.42 27.66
CA PRO A 434 28.56 5.18 28.01
C PRO A 434 29.30 5.66 26.75
N GLY A 435 29.96 6.82 26.84
CA GLY A 435 30.81 7.37 25.77
C GLY A 435 30.04 8.10 24.66
N PRO A 436 29.42 9.26 24.95
CA PRO A 436 28.76 10.04 23.92
C PRO A 436 29.75 10.56 22.87
N VAL A 437 29.35 10.53 21.60
CA VAL A 437 30.12 11.14 20.50
C VAL A 437 29.70 12.60 20.38
N ARG A 438 30.66 13.51 20.56
CA ARG A 438 30.42 14.95 20.44
C ARG A 438 30.50 15.39 18.99
N LYS A 439 29.48 16.09 18.51
CA LYS A 439 29.46 16.69 17.17
C LYS A 439 28.95 18.12 17.23
N ARG A 440 29.46 18.96 16.32
CA ARG A 440 28.87 20.29 16.09
C ARG A 440 27.54 20.10 15.37
N TYR A 441 26.54 20.92 15.65
CA TYR A 441 25.25 20.85 14.97
C TYR A 441 24.76 22.20 14.48
N ALA A 442 23.93 22.15 13.43
CA ALA A 442 23.05 23.23 13.00
C ALA A 442 21.60 22.70 13.01
N LEU A 443 20.69 23.43 13.64
CA LEU A 443 19.27 23.09 13.76
C LEU A 443 18.47 23.87 12.72
N LEU A 444 17.89 23.16 11.76
CA LEU A 444 17.06 23.72 10.71
C LEU A 444 15.62 23.24 10.83
N ARG A 445 14.70 24.03 10.28
CA ARG A 445 13.29 23.68 10.14
C ARG A 445 13.04 23.18 8.72
N SER A 446 12.43 22.01 8.62
CA SER A 446 11.89 21.50 7.37
C SER A 446 10.60 22.20 7.00
N HIS A 447 10.22 22.10 5.72
CA HIS A 447 8.96 22.61 5.19
C HIS A 447 7.74 21.99 5.88
N ASP A 448 7.86 20.77 6.39
CA ASP A 448 6.80 20.02 7.09
C ASP A 448 6.75 20.31 8.61
N ASP A 449 7.37 21.40 9.07
CA ASP A 449 7.50 21.76 10.48
C ASP A 449 8.27 20.76 11.35
N THR A 450 8.98 19.81 10.72
CA THR A 450 9.92 18.93 11.40
C THR A 450 11.24 19.65 11.66
N MET A 451 11.95 19.22 12.71
CA MET A 451 13.25 19.75 13.06
C MET A 451 14.34 18.81 12.58
N VAL A 452 15.33 19.37 11.90
CA VAL A 452 16.44 18.63 11.33
C VAL A 452 17.72 19.12 11.99
N LEU A 453 18.40 18.24 12.71
CA LEU A 453 19.75 18.45 13.20
C LEU A 453 20.72 17.98 12.12
N ILE A 454 21.58 18.87 11.66
CA ILE A 454 22.70 18.52 10.77
C ILE A 454 23.96 18.51 11.61
N PHE A 455 24.74 17.43 11.58
CA PHE A 455 25.95 17.28 12.35
C PHE A 455 27.22 17.39 11.51
N PHE A 456 28.25 17.96 12.12
CA PHE A 456 29.56 18.21 11.56
C PHE A 456 30.64 17.66 12.51
N PRO A 457 31.84 17.35 11.98
CA PRO A 457 32.96 16.90 12.81
C PRO A 457 33.31 17.97 13.85
N LEU A 458 33.58 17.54 15.08
CA LEU A 458 33.86 18.45 16.20
C LEU A 458 35.09 19.32 15.93
N ASP A 459 36.15 18.71 15.39
CA ASP A 459 37.42 19.36 15.06
C ASP A 459 37.41 20.04 13.67
N GLY A 460 36.25 20.03 12.99
CA GLY A 460 36.07 20.65 11.69
C GLY A 460 35.95 22.17 11.76
N GLY A 461 36.62 22.87 10.85
CA GLY A 461 36.49 24.32 10.66
C GLY A 461 35.14 24.75 10.06
N PRO A 462 34.93 26.05 9.75
CA PRO A 462 33.70 26.56 9.13
C PRO A 462 33.35 25.89 7.78
N GLU A 463 34.38 25.45 7.05
CA GLU A 463 34.25 24.76 5.75
C GLU A 463 33.97 23.25 5.87
N ALA A 464 33.85 22.73 7.09
CA ALA A 464 33.57 21.31 7.30
C ALA A 464 32.22 20.94 6.70
N GLN A 465 32.19 19.85 5.93
CA GLN A 465 30.97 19.35 5.30
C GLN A 465 30.08 18.62 6.29
N ALA A 466 28.77 18.69 6.04
CA ALA A 466 27.79 17.92 6.80
C ALA A 466 28.06 16.42 6.68
N GLU A 467 28.17 15.73 7.82
CA GLU A 467 28.38 14.27 7.85
C GLU A 467 27.06 13.51 7.89
N SER A 468 26.06 14.10 8.56
CA SER A 468 24.83 13.39 8.90
C SER A 468 23.70 14.34 9.25
N SER A 469 22.48 13.86 9.13
CA SER A 469 21.27 14.55 9.56
C SER A 469 20.41 13.64 10.44
N LEU A 470 19.61 14.27 11.30
CA LEU A 470 18.66 13.59 12.15
C LEU A 470 17.42 14.44 12.35
N GLU A 471 16.26 13.90 11.97
CA GLU A 471 14.99 14.53 12.26
C GLU A 471 14.57 14.24 13.71
N VAL A 472 14.16 15.26 14.46
CA VAL A 472 13.80 15.16 15.87
C VAL A 472 12.43 15.75 16.16
N PHE A 473 11.78 15.24 17.22
CA PHE A 473 10.55 15.83 17.71
C PHE A 473 10.81 17.20 18.33
N PRO A 474 9.95 18.20 18.05
CA PRO A 474 9.96 19.44 18.80
C PRO A 474 9.79 19.18 20.30
N PRO A 475 10.56 19.84 21.18
CA PRO A 475 10.43 19.69 22.63
C PRO A 475 9.14 20.30 23.18
N GLY A 476 8.49 21.19 22.41
CA GLY A 476 7.26 21.85 22.79
C GLY A 476 5.99 21.00 22.66
N THR A 477 4.84 21.60 22.95
CA THR A 477 3.53 20.96 22.75
C THR A 477 3.04 21.19 21.33
N SER A 478 2.03 20.45 20.87
CA SER A 478 1.43 20.67 19.53
C SER A 478 0.94 22.11 19.29
N ARG A 479 0.56 22.84 20.34
CA ARG A 479 0.15 24.26 20.25
C ARG A 479 1.33 25.23 20.24
N LYS A 480 2.48 24.83 20.78
CA LYS A 480 3.71 25.63 20.89
C LYS A 480 4.93 24.73 20.65
N PRO A 481 5.10 24.17 19.44
CA PRO A 481 6.13 23.16 19.18
C PRO A 481 7.55 23.70 19.38
N TRP A 482 7.72 25.00 19.14
CA TRP A 482 9.01 25.69 19.22
C TRP A 482 9.46 26.04 20.65
N ARG A 483 8.63 25.76 21.68
CA ARG A 483 8.98 26.13 23.06
C ARG A 483 10.10 25.21 23.59
N GLY A 484 11.21 25.81 24.01
CA GLY A 484 12.39 25.13 24.58
C GLY A 484 13.27 24.43 23.58
N LEU A 485 13.31 24.94 22.35
CA LEU A 485 14.37 24.64 21.42
C LEU A 485 15.74 25.00 22.00
N PRO A 486 16.78 24.20 21.71
CA PRO A 486 18.15 24.60 22.00
C PRO A 486 18.57 25.74 21.07
N ALA A 487 19.78 26.26 21.30
CA ALA A 487 20.40 27.22 20.39
C ALA A 487 20.43 26.67 18.94
N PRO A 488 20.29 27.53 17.92
CA PRO A 488 20.25 27.11 16.51
C PRO A 488 21.55 26.41 16.07
N THR A 489 22.66 26.70 16.76
CA THR A 489 23.96 26.10 16.52
C THR A 489 24.61 25.75 17.86
N GLY A 490 25.45 24.73 17.89
CA GLY A 490 26.11 24.31 19.14
C GLY A 490 26.85 22.98 19.03
N VAL A 491 27.08 22.35 20.19
CA VAL A 491 27.64 21.01 20.30
C VAL A 491 26.58 20.08 20.89
N ALA A 492 26.36 18.95 20.23
CA ALA A 492 25.46 17.90 20.67
C ALA A 492 26.27 16.68 21.12
N GLU A 493 25.84 16.06 22.21
CA GLU A 493 26.33 14.76 22.64
C GLU A 493 25.41 13.67 22.05
N LEU A 494 25.93 12.81 21.18
CA LEU A 494 25.17 11.73 20.56
C LEU A 494 25.34 10.45 21.38
N TYR A 495 24.23 9.96 21.96
CA TYR A 495 24.20 8.74 22.75
C TYR A 495 23.61 7.58 21.93
N GLY A 496 24.29 6.43 21.94
CA GLY A 496 23.89 5.22 21.21
C GLY A 496 25.07 4.59 20.47
N ASP A 497 24.78 3.63 19.59
CA ASP A 497 25.78 2.90 18.82
C ASP A 497 26.14 3.67 17.55
N ALA A 498 27.11 4.58 17.65
CA ALA A 498 27.55 5.42 16.53
C ALA A 498 28.42 4.66 15.52
N ASP A 499 29.06 3.57 15.94
CA ASP A 499 29.98 2.80 15.11
C ASP A 499 29.26 1.78 14.20
N GLY A 500 27.94 1.61 14.39
CA GLY A 500 27.13 0.70 13.59
C GLY A 500 27.57 -0.77 13.70
N THR A 501 28.40 -1.10 14.69
CA THR A 501 28.83 -2.47 14.94
C THR A 501 27.66 -3.23 15.52
N PRO A 502 27.06 -4.19 14.79
CA PRO A 502 25.91 -4.92 15.30
C PRO A 502 26.26 -5.54 16.65
N THR A 503 25.57 -5.08 17.69
CA THR A 503 25.71 -5.60 19.06
C THR A 503 25.63 -7.13 19.01
N THR A 504 26.69 -7.80 19.48
CA THR A 504 26.85 -9.27 19.45
C THR A 504 25.85 -10.00 20.34
N ASP A 505 25.11 -9.28 21.18
CA ASP A 505 23.96 -9.83 21.88
C ASP A 505 22.82 -10.03 20.87
N GLY A 506 22.62 -11.28 20.43
CA GLY A 506 21.67 -11.72 19.40
C GLY A 506 20.18 -11.40 19.61
N GLY A 507 19.83 -10.47 20.49
CA GLY A 507 18.55 -9.80 20.50
C GLY A 507 18.53 -8.69 19.45
N ARG A 508 18.02 -9.00 18.25
CA ARG A 508 17.61 -8.01 17.22
C ARG A 508 17.11 -6.73 17.91
N THR A 509 17.96 -5.72 18.03
CA THR A 509 17.54 -4.39 18.43
C THR A 509 16.63 -3.92 17.32
N GLY A 510 15.36 -3.73 17.66
CA GLY A 510 14.33 -3.29 16.75
C GLY A 510 14.72 -1.93 16.20
N ALA A 511 15.37 -1.94 15.06
CA ALA A 511 15.50 -0.77 14.23
C ALA A 511 14.12 -0.40 13.66
N LEU A 512 13.92 0.88 13.35
CA LEU A 512 12.68 1.34 12.73
C LEU A 512 12.34 0.46 11.52
N PRO A 513 11.08 0.10 11.25
CA PRO A 513 10.73 -0.90 10.25
C PRO A 513 11.20 -0.62 8.80
N ASP A 514 11.72 0.57 8.50
CA ASP A 514 12.38 0.91 7.22
C ASP A 514 13.92 1.10 7.33
N ASP A 515 14.47 1.13 8.54
CA ASP A 515 15.83 1.61 8.86
C ASP A 515 16.64 0.55 9.61
N ALA A 516 16.51 -0.73 9.22
CA ALA A 516 17.16 -1.85 9.90
C ALA A 516 18.69 -1.74 10.02
N GLU A 517 19.29 -0.90 9.17
CA GLU A 517 20.73 -0.69 9.03
C GLU A 517 21.18 0.67 9.59
N ARG A 518 20.27 1.54 10.07
CA ARG A 518 20.65 2.87 10.57
C ARG A 518 20.93 2.84 12.07
N PRO A 519 22.02 3.46 12.53
CA PRO A 519 22.33 3.53 13.94
C PRO A 519 21.26 4.34 14.69
N LEU A 520 20.91 3.86 15.88
CA LEU A 520 19.91 4.48 16.74
C LEU A 520 20.64 5.44 17.70
N LEU A 521 20.65 6.72 17.34
CA LEU A 521 21.31 7.78 18.11
C LEU A 521 20.29 8.74 18.73
N VAL A 522 20.51 9.12 19.98
CA VAL A 522 19.73 10.12 20.69
C VAL A 522 20.62 11.34 20.97
N PRO A 523 20.39 12.47 20.28
CA PRO A 523 21.12 13.70 20.53
C PRO A 523 20.74 14.31 21.88
N TRP A 524 21.75 14.79 22.57
CA TRP A 524 21.63 15.50 23.83
C TRP A 524 22.19 16.90 23.69
N ILE A 525 21.34 17.89 23.96
CA ILE A 525 21.67 19.31 23.79
C ILE A 525 21.16 20.04 25.04
N ASP A 526 22.00 20.89 25.63
CA ASP A 526 21.69 21.65 26.85
C ASP A 526 21.13 20.78 28.00
N GLY A 527 21.71 19.59 28.16
CA GLY A 527 21.29 18.62 29.19
C GLY A 527 19.95 17.94 28.93
N ARG A 528 19.39 18.02 27.71
CA ARG A 528 18.13 17.36 27.33
C ARG A 528 18.28 16.40 26.15
N PRO A 529 17.60 15.23 26.19
CA PRO A 529 17.47 14.41 25.00
C PRO A 529 16.48 15.04 24.01
N LEU A 530 16.83 15.04 22.73
CA LEU A 530 15.88 15.25 21.65
C LEU A 530 15.58 13.90 21.00
N TRP A 531 14.30 13.55 20.93
CA TRP A 531 13.89 12.23 20.48
C TRP A 531 13.85 12.18 18.96
N PRO A 532 14.56 11.25 18.31
CA PRO A 532 14.57 11.15 16.87
C PRO A 532 13.22 10.65 16.33
N LEU A 533 12.80 11.20 15.18
CA LEU A 533 11.68 10.73 14.37
C LEU A 533 12.10 9.49 13.56
N HIS A 534 13.32 9.50 13.03
CA HIS A 534 13.89 8.50 12.13
C HIS A 534 15.32 8.11 12.52
N GLY A 535 15.88 7.08 11.87
CA GLY A 535 17.27 6.69 12.11
C GLY A 535 18.25 7.79 11.70
N TYR A 536 19.47 7.73 12.24
CA TYR A 536 20.55 8.65 11.89
C TYR A 536 20.98 8.44 10.42
N ASP A 537 20.93 9.50 9.62
CA ASP A 537 21.19 9.44 8.19
C ASP A 537 22.53 10.10 7.83
N ALA A 538 23.33 9.40 7.03
CA ALA A 538 24.56 9.97 6.49
C ALA A 538 24.22 10.94 5.35
N VAL A 539 24.77 12.14 5.39
CA VAL A 539 24.58 13.15 4.35
C VAL A 539 25.49 12.81 3.17
N ARG A 540 24.89 12.59 1.99
CA ARG A 540 25.62 12.25 0.77
C ARG A 540 25.40 13.32 -0.28
N PRO A 541 26.23 14.38 -0.34
CA PRO A 541 26.06 15.48 -1.28
C PRO A 541 26.08 15.04 -2.75
N GLU A 542 26.63 13.86 -3.06
CA GLU A 542 26.56 13.26 -4.39
C GLU A 542 25.15 12.78 -4.79
N ASP A 543 24.30 12.41 -3.83
CA ASP A 543 22.93 11.98 -4.09
C ASP A 543 22.07 13.19 -4.49
N VAL A 544 21.34 13.05 -5.60
CA VAL A 544 20.43 14.08 -6.09
C VAL A 544 19.33 14.36 -5.06
N ARG A 545 18.86 13.32 -4.36
CA ARG A 545 17.76 13.47 -3.39
C ARG A 545 18.19 14.24 -2.16
N ASP A 546 19.37 13.93 -1.62
CA ASP A 546 19.94 14.67 -0.49
C ASP A 546 20.16 16.13 -0.89
N ARG A 547 20.69 16.38 -2.10
CA ARG A 547 20.83 17.75 -2.61
C ARG A 547 19.49 18.48 -2.71
N GLU A 548 18.46 17.87 -3.26
CA GLU A 548 17.12 18.48 -3.34
C GLU A 548 16.53 18.73 -1.96
N TYR A 549 16.66 17.78 -1.02
CA TYR A 549 16.18 17.91 0.35
C TYR A 549 16.89 19.03 1.11
N PHE A 550 18.23 19.08 1.07
CA PHE A 550 19.01 20.12 1.75
C PHE A 550 18.91 21.48 1.05
N ALA A 551 18.77 21.51 -0.29
CA ALA A 551 18.42 22.74 -1.00
C ALA A 551 17.07 23.27 -0.53
N GLY A 552 16.08 22.39 -0.35
CA GLY A 552 14.80 22.73 0.26
C GLY A 552 14.94 23.26 1.69
N LEU A 553 15.82 22.68 2.51
CA LEU A 553 16.08 23.18 3.86
C LEU A 553 16.75 24.57 3.88
N LEU A 554 17.48 24.93 2.82
CA LEU A 554 18.18 26.21 2.67
C LEU A 554 17.37 27.29 1.96
N SER A 555 16.46 26.91 1.05
CA SER A 555 15.46 27.79 0.40
C SER A 555 14.39 28.21 1.38
#